data_AF-A0A496R4E4-F1
#
_entry.id   AF-A0A496R4E4-F1
#
_cell.length_a   1.000
_cell.length_b   1.000
_cell.length_c   1.000
_cell.angle_alpha   90.00
_cell.angle_beta   90.00
_cell.angle_gamma   90.00
#
_symmetry.space_group_name_H-M   'P 1'
#
loop_
_entity.id
_entity.type
_entity.pdbx_description
1 polymer ?
#
loop_
_entity_poly.entity_id
_entity_poly.type
_entity_poly.pdbx_seq_one_letter_code
_entity_poly.pdbx_strand_id
1 'polypeptide(L)'
;VAPANYLKAFLLDYYKRDIKNLVDILLIQGKWATQVASQQLSESFHAVMDISAELIAFDDDLSEEGTKGQSIKAMLTKPDRDKNNLVVLRRFLKEVNDSVLGMITETAQNLIIMGRSLKTILEDSSKKKGMEMIINWKELEAATDKDLREEILSVYKKIYYFVQLLQFFVKKK
;
A
#
# COMPACT_ATOMS: atom_id res chain seq x y z
N VAL A 1 15.59 -6.53 1.81
CA VAL A 1 15.27 -7.11 0.48
C VAL A 1 13.90 -7.78 0.47
N ALA A 2 13.68 -8.91 1.17
CA ALA A 2 12.39 -9.63 1.14
C ALA A 2 11.12 -8.78 1.34
N PRO A 3 11.00 -7.89 2.36
CA PRO A 3 9.77 -7.13 2.58
C PRO A 3 9.46 -6.12 1.47
N ALA A 4 10.48 -5.56 0.81
CA ALA A 4 10.29 -4.62 -0.31
C ALA A 4 9.74 -5.34 -1.55
N ASN A 5 10.22 -6.54 -1.84
CA ASN A 5 9.72 -7.35 -2.96
C ASN A 5 8.27 -7.80 -2.72
N TYR A 6 7.93 -8.18 -1.48
CA TYR A 6 6.55 -8.51 -1.12
C TYR A 6 5.63 -7.29 -1.26
N LEU A 7 6.10 -6.12 -0.84
CA LEU A 7 5.39 -4.85 -1.05
C LEU A 7 5.16 -4.58 -2.53
N LYS A 8 6.21 -4.61 -3.36
CA LYS A 8 6.09 -4.37 -4.80
C LYS A 8 5.10 -5.32 -5.46
N ALA A 9 5.24 -6.64 -5.21
CA ALA A 9 4.34 -7.64 -5.76
C ALA A 9 2.89 -7.44 -5.31
N PHE A 10 2.65 -7.21 -4.01
CA PHE A 10 1.30 -6.95 -3.51
C PHE A 10 0.68 -5.70 -4.14
N LEU A 11 1.45 -4.61 -4.27
CA LEU A 11 0.95 -3.36 -4.84
C LEU A 11 0.62 -3.49 -6.33
N LEU A 12 1.45 -4.19 -7.10
CA LEU A 12 1.26 -4.37 -8.54
C LEU A 12 0.18 -5.41 -8.87
N ASP A 13 0.23 -6.57 -8.22
CA ASP A 13 -0.56 -7.73 -8.63
C ASP A 13 -1.94 -7.79 -7.97
N TYR A 14 -2.11 -7.14 -6.83
CA TYR A 14 -3.35 -7.18 -6.05
C TYR A 14 -3.94 -5.81 -5.78
N TYR A 15 -3.14 -4.86 -5.30
CA TYR A 15 -3.65 -3.53 -4.92
C TYR A 15 -4.20 -2.76 -6.12
N LYS A 16 -3.42 -2.63 -7.20
CA LYS A 16 -3.83 -1.93 -8.43
C LYS A 16 -4.97 -2.61 -9.20
N ARG A 17 -5.29 -3.87 -8.87
CA ARG A 17 -6.36 -4.63 -9.54
C ARG A 17 -7.56 -4.79 -8.61
N ASP A 18 -7.47 -5.68 -7.64
CA ASP A 18 -8.59 -6.11 -6.81
C ASP A 18 -9.04 -5.01 -5.85
N ILE A 19 -8.09 -4.36 -5.15
CA ILE A 19 -8.40 -3.29 -4.20
C ILE A 19 -8.91 -2.06 -4.96
N LYS A 20 -8.22 -1.66 -6.03
CA LYS A 20 -8.66 -0.54 -6.88
C LYS A 20 -10.08 -0.73 -7.41
N ASN A 21 -10.40 -1.89 -7.97
CA ASN A 21 -11.73 -2.15 -8.51
C ASN A 21 -12.82 -1.99 -7.45
N LEU A 22 -12.59 -2.55 -6.25
CA LEU A 22 -13.52 -2.40 -5.13
C LEU A 22 -13.64 -0.92 -4.69
N VAL A 23 -12.52 -0.24 -4.52
CA VAL A 23 -12.50 1.16 -4.09
C VAL A 23 -13.18 2.07 -5.11
N ASP A 24 -12.98 1.84 -6.41
CA ASP A 24 -13.66 2.58 -7.48
C ASP A 24 -15.18 2.42 -7.39
N ILE A 25 -15.68 1.19 -7.15
CA ILE A 25 -17.12 0.97 -6.93
C ILE A 25 -17.61 1.78 -5.74
N LEU A 26 -16.90 1.70 -4.60
CA LEU A 26 -17.31 2.35 -3.36
C LEU A 26 -17.23 3.89 -3.43
N LEU A 27 -16.19 4.45 -4.05
CA LEU A 27 -15.96 5.90 -4.07
C LEU A 27 -16.61 6.62 -5.25
N ILE A 28 -16.64 6.00 -6.44
CA ILE A 28 -17.16 6.64 -7.65
C ILE A 28 -18.66 6.41 -7.79
N GLN A 29 -19.12 5.17 -7.54
CA GLN A 29 -20.52 4.82 -7.70
C GLN A 29 -21.31 4.98 -6.39
N GLY A 30 -20.63 4.96 -5.24
CA GLY A 30 -21.25 5.08 -3.92
C GLY A 30 -21.71 6.49 -3.58
N LYS A 31 -22.94 6.61 -3.09
CA LYS A 31 -23.51 7.83 -2.50
C LYS A 31 -23.35 7.75 -1.00
N TRP A 32 -22.36 8.45 -0.47
CA TRP A 32 -22.02 8.44 0.95
C TRP A 32 -22.89 9.41 1.74
N ALA A 33 -23.37 9.00 2.91
CA ALA A 33 -24.15 9.90 3.76
C ALA A 33 -23.30 10.97 4.46
N THR A 34 -22.02 10.69 4.68
CA THR A 34 -21.06 11.68 5.18
C THR A 34 -19.80 11.68 4.33
N GLN A 35 -19.29 12.86 4.02
CA GLN A 35 -18.09 13.01 3.21
C GLN A 35 -16.83 12.49 3.94
N VAL A 36 -16.80 12.61 5.27
CA VAL A 36 -15.64 12.23 6.10
C VAL A 36 -15.21 10.78 5.87
N ALA A 37 -16.15 9.84 5.86
CA ALA A 37 -15.84 8.42 5.69
C ALA A 37 -15.30 8.12 4.28
N SER A 38 -15.89 8.73 3.24
CA SER A 38 -15.44 8.60 1.86
C SER A 38 -14.05 9.20 1.65
N GLN A 39 -13.80 10.35 2.26
CA GLN A 39 -12.54 11.08 2.16
C GLN A 39 -11.41 10.30 2.81
N GLN A 40 -11.62 9.73 4.01
CA GLN A 40 -10.61 8.92 4.68
C GLN A 40 -10.21 7.68 3.86
N LEU A 41 -11.18 7.00 3.25
CA LEU A 41 -10.90 5.86 2.36
C LEU A 41 -10.15 6.33 1.11
N SER A 42 -10.56 7.44 0.50
CA SER A 42 -9.92 8.01 -0.68
C SER A 42 -8.46 8.42 -0.43
N GLU A 43 -8.20 9.20 0.62
CA GLU A 43 -6.87 9.68 0.97
C GLU A 43 -5.91 8.51 1.25
N SER A 44 -6.33 7.54 2.06
CA SER A 44 -5.51 6.37 2.35
C SER A 44 -5.29 5.49 1.11
N PHE A 45 -6.29 5.39 0.22
CA PHE A 45 -6.13 4.67 -1.04
C PHE A 45 -5.08 5.32 -1.96
N HIS A 46 -5.18 6.64 -2.14
CA HIS A 46 -4.29 7.39 -3.00
C HIS A 46 -2.87 7.46 -2.45
N ALA A 47 -2.68 7.61 -1.14
CA ALA A 47 -1.36 7.55 -0.52
C ALA A 47 -0.61 6.26 -0.87
N VAL A 48 -1.28 5.10 -0.85
CA VAL A 48 -0.66 3.82 -1.24
C VAL A 48 -0.41 3.73 -2.75
N MET A 49 -1.26 4.35 -3.58
CA MET A 49 -1.01 4.44 -5.03
C MET A 49 0.25 5.26 -5.33
N ASP A 50 0.45 6.37 -4.61
CA ASP A 50 1.62 7.24 -4.75
C ASP A 50 2.88 6.50 -4.29
N ILE A 51 2.84 5.81 -3.15
CA ILE A 51 3.95 4.94 -2.70
C ILE A 51 4.22 3.83 -3.71
N SER A 52 3.19 3.27 -4.35
CA SER A 52 3.40 2.28 -5.41
C SER A 52 4.17 2.84 -6.60
N ALA A 53 3.93 4.11 -6.98
CA ALA A 53 4.68 4.76 -8.04
C ALA A 53 6.11 5.09 -7.59
N GLU A 54 6.28 5.60 -6.37
CA GLU A 54 7.58 5.86 -5.75
C GLU A 54 8.44 4.59 -5.68
N LEU A 55 7.86 3.46 -5.27
CA LEU A 55 8.56 2.18 -5.15
C LEU A 55 9.08 1.66 -6.50
N ILE A 56 8.35 1.90 -7.59
CA ILE A 56 8.81 1.54 -8.95
C ILE A 56 9.99 2.42 -9.32
N ALA A 57 9.85 3.75 -9.20
CA ALA A 57 10.92 4.68 -9.52
C ALA A 57 12.19 4.43 -8.66
N PHE A 58 12.00 4.07 -7.40
CA PHE A 58 13.07 3.71 -6.49
C PHE A 58 13.81 2.44 -6.92
N ASP A 59 13.09 1.40 -7.36
CA ASP A 59 13.68 0.16 -7.85
C ASP A 59 14.46 0.39 -9.16
N ASP A 60 13.90 1.20 -10.07
CA ASP A 60 14.55 1.59 -11.32
C ASP A 60 15.83 2.40 -11.07
N ASP A 61 15.83 3.32 -10.10
CA ASP A 61 16.99 4.12 -9.70
C ASP A 61 18.10 3.28 -9.03
N LEU A 62 17.74 2.16 -8.39
CA LEU A 62 18.69 1.20 -7.84
C LEU A 62 19.23 0.18 -8.85
N SER A 63 18.66 0.11 -10.06
CA SER A 63 19.14 -0.78 -11.12
C SER A 63 20.58 -0.46 -11.54
N GLU A 64 21.23 -1.35 -12.28
CA GLU A 64 22.60 -1.11 -12.77
C GLU A 64 22.73 0.14 -13.64
N GLU A 65 21.64 0.52 -14.31
CA GLU A 65 21.56 1.72 -15.16
C GLU A 65 21.08 2.94 -14.36
N GLY A 66 20.48 2.74 -13.19
CA GLY A 66 19.96 3.80 -12.32
C GLY A 66 21.06 4.59 -11.62
N THR A 67 20.77 5.85 -11.30
CA THR A 67 21.71 6.79 -10.68
C THR A 67 22.28 6.29 -9.36
N LYS A 68 21.43 5.73 -8.48
CA LYS A 68 21.89 5.14 -7.21
C LYS A 68 22.67 3.86 -7.43
N GLY A 69 22.24 2.99 -8.35
CA GLY A 69 22.96 1.75 -8.66
C GLY A 69 24.36 2.00 -9.24
N GLN A 70 24.50 2.94 -10.17
CA GLN A 70 25.79 3.39 -10.69
C GLN A 70 26.68 3.98 -9.59
N SER A 71 26.10 4.77 -8.67
CA SER A 71 26.83 5.33 -7.53
C SER A 71 27.39 4.26 -6.60
N ILE A 72 26.58 3.23 -6.29
CA ILE A 72 27.02 2.06 -5.51
C ILE A 72 28.17 1.34 -6.24
N LYS A 73 28.00 1.06 -7.53
CA LYS A 73 29.01 0.38 -8.36
C LYS A 73 30.33 1.16 -8.37
N ALA A 74 30.29 2.47 -8.57
CA ALA A 74 31.45 3.34 -8.57
C ALA A 74 32.17 3.38 -7.21
N MET A 75 31.43 3.40 -6.10
CA MET A 75 32.00 3.34 -4.75
C MET A 75 32.68 1.99 -4.46
N LEU A 76 32.17 0.90 -5.05
CA LEU A 76 32.72 -0.46 -4.91
C LEU A 76 33.98 -0.71 -5.77
N THR A 77 34.09 -0.09 -6.94
CA THR A 77 35.20 -0.32 -7.89
C THR A 77 36.48 0.47 -7.58
N LYS A 78 36.44 1.47 -6.68
CA LYS A 78 37.63 2.25 -6.32
C LYS A 78 38.62 1.37 -5.53
N PRO A 79 39.84 1.08 -6.04
CA PRO A 79 40.71 0.03 -5.51
C PRO A 79 41.35 0.30 -4.14
N ASP A 80 41.24 1.50 -3.59
CA ASP A 80 41.78 1.76 -2.26
C ASP A 80 40.73 1.56 -1.19
N ARG A 81 41.05 0.68 -0.25
CA ARG A 81 40.38 0.46 1.04
C ARG A 81 40.50 1.69 1.94
N ASP A 82 40.23 2.87 1.39
CA ASP A 82 40.13 4.10 2.15
C ASP A 82 38.94 3.94 3.09
N LYS A 83 39.22 3.90 4.40
CA LYS A 83 38.22 3.74 5.45
C LYS A 83 37.10 4.77 5.30
N ASN A 84 37.40 5.94 4.73
CA ASN A 84 36.43 6.98 4.43
C ASN A 84 35.41 6.57 3.35
N ASN A 85 35.83 5.91 2.27
CA ASN A 85 34.92 5.47 1.21
C ASN A 85 33.94 4.40 1.71
N LEU A 86 34.40 3.50 2.60
CA LEU A 86 33.53 2.51 3.25
C LEU A 86 32.51 3.16 4.20
N VAL A 87 32.88 4.24 4.90
CA VAL A 87 31.95 5.02 5.74
C VAL A 87 30.86 5.67 4.89
N VAL A 88 31.25 6.28 3.76
CA VAL A 88 30.30 6.90 2.82
C VAL A 88 29.34 5.85 2.24
N LEU A 89 29.85 4.71 1.75
CA LEU A 89 29.03 3.63 1.22
C LEU A 89 28.04 3.10 2.26
N ARG A 90 28.47 2.90 3.51
CA ARG A 90 27.57 2.47 4.60
C ARG A 90 26.48 3.48 4.88
N ARG A 91 26.80 4.78 4.87
CA ARG A 91 25.80 5.84 5.06
C ARG A 91 24.78 5.82 3.93
N PHE A 92 25.23 5.71 2.70
CA PHE A 92 24.37 5.64 1.52
C PHE A 92 23.46 4.41 1.56
N LEU A 93 24.00 3.23 1.86
CA LEU A 93 23.19 2.01 2.02
C LEU A 93 22.17 2.14 3.15
N LYS A 94 22.51 2.84 4.23
CA LYS A 94 21.56 3.14 5.31
C LYS A 94 20.43 4.03 4.79
N GLU A 95 20.73 5.11 4.08
CA GLU A 95 19.73 6.01 3.48
C GLU A 95 18.78 5.26 2.53
N VAL A 96 19.31 4.37 1.69
CA VAL A 96 18.52 3.48 0.80
C VAL A 96 17.59 2.58 1.61
N ASN A 97 18.10 1.93 2.66
CA ASN A 97 17.30 1.06 3.51
C ASN A 97 16.23 1.83 4.32
N ASP A 98 16.58 3.01 4.84
CA ASP A 98 15.68 3.87 5.60
C ASP A 98 14.52 4.37 4.70
N SER A 99 14.80 4.68 3.43
CA SER A 99 13.76 5.04 2.43
C SER A 99 12.77 3.89 2.20
N VAL A 100 13.26 2.66 2.00
CA VAL A 100 12.40 1.47 1.85
C VAL A 100 11.58 1.21 3.11
N LEU A 101 12.18 1.36 4.28
CA LEU A 101 11.49 1.20 5.55
C LEU A 101 10.38 2.25 5.72
N GLY A 102 10.62 3.49 5.26
CA GLY A 102 9.62 4.56 5.19
C GLY A 102 8.41 4.14 4.36
N MET A 103 8.65 3.74 3.11
CA MET A 103 7.58 3.27 2.20
C MET A 103 6.78 2.09 2.77
N ILE A 104 7.45 1.11 3.39
CA ILE A 104 6.78 -0.03 4.05
C ILE A 104 5.90 0.45 5.21
N THR A 105 6.43 1.34 6.05
CA THR A 105 5.73 1.82 7.26
C THR A 105 4.51 2.63 6.88
N GLU A 106 4.66 3.54 5.92
CA GLU A 106 3.57 4.39 5.44
C GLU A 106 2.50 3.57 4.72
N THR A 107 2.89 2.59 3.89
CA THR A 107 1.93 1.68 3.27
C THR A 107 1.16 0.90 4.33
N ALA A 108 1.84 0.36 5.34
CA ALA A 108 1.18 -0.40 6.41
C ALA A 108 0.17 0.47 7.18
N GLN A 109 0.51 1.73 7.48
CA GLN A 109 -0.39 2.67 8.14
C GLN A 109 -1.65 2.95 7.30
N ASN A 110 -1.48 3.26 6.02
CA ASN A 110 -2.60 3.53 5.12
C ASN A 110 -3.47 2.29 4.90
N LEU A 111 -2.87 1.11 4.75
CA LEU A 111 -3.60 -0.16 4.67
C LEU A 111 -4.40 -0.48 5.95
N ILE A 112 -3.90 -0.10 7.13
CA ILE A 112 -4.67 -0.22 8.39
C ILE A 112 -5.90 0.70 8.35
N ILE A 113 -5.76 1.94 7.86
CA ILE A 113 -6.86 2.88 7.72
C ILE A 113 -7.91 2.31 6.76
N MET A 114 -7.50 1.90 5.56
CA MET A 114 -8.38 1.27 4.58
C MET A 114 -9.08 0.04 5.15
N GLY A 115 -8.34 -0.85 5.83
CA GLY A 115 -8.91 -2.04 6.46
C GLY A 115 -9.98 -1.70 7.50
N ARG A 116 -9.82 -0.61 8.27
CA ARG A 116 -10.85 -0.13 9.20
C ARG A 116 -12.07 0.41 8.45
N SER A 117 -11.86 1.24 7.42
CA SER A 117 -12.95 1.78 6.61
C SER A 117 -13.77 0.66 5.96
N LEU A 118 -13.12 -0.33 5.34
CA LEU A 118 -13.77 -1.49 4.75
C LEU A 118 -14.56 -2.32 5.77
N LYS A 119 -13.98 -2.53 6.96
CA LYS A 119 -14.68 -3.22 8.06
C LYS A 119 -15.94 -2.46 8.47
N THR A 120 -15.87 -1.14 8.62
CA THR A 120 -17.03 -0.30 8.96
C THR A 120 -18.11 -0.35 7.86
N ILE A 121 -17.73 -0.29 6.58
CA ILE A 121 -18.67 -0.48 5.45
C ILE A 121 -19.37 -1.83 5.55
N LEU A 122 -18.60 -2.90 5.79
CA LEU A 122 -19.13 -4.25 5.85
C LEU A 122 -20.12 -4.41 7.02
N GLU A 123 -19.76 -3.92 8.20
CA GLU A 123 -20.62 -3.95 9.39
C GLU A 123 -21.91 -3.14 9.17
N ASP A 124 -21.83 -1.96 8.56
CA ASP A 124 -23.01 -1.14 8.27
C ASP A 124 -23.94 -1.81 7.24
N SER A 125 -23.38 -2.39 6.18
CA SER A 125 -24.15 -3.11 5.15
C SER A 125 -24.94 -4.30 5.72
N SER A 126 -24.48 -4.88 6.84
CA SER A 126 -25.11 -6.03 7.49
C SER A 126 -26.33 -5.65 8.36
N LYS A 127 -26.53 -4.35 8.64
CA LYS A 127 -27.65 -3.88 9.46
C LYS A 127 -28.98 -4.02 8.71
N LYS A 128 -29.97 -4.62 9.38
CA LYS A 128 -31.32 -4.85 8.82
C LYS A 128 -32.16 -3.56 8.65
N LYS A 129 -31.80 -2.48 9.34
CA LYS A 129 -32.42 -1.15 9.25
C LYS A 129 -31.32 -0.08 9.38
N GLY A 130 -31.38 0.96 8.55
CA GLY A 130 -30.45 2.09 8.59
C GLY A 130 -29.06 1.75 8.05
N MET A 131 -28.96 1.41 6.76
CA MET A 131 -27.69 1.55 6.04
C MET A 131 -27.39 3.04 6.02
N GLU A 132 -26.50 3.48 6.90
CA GLU A 132 -26.27 4.89 7.15
C GLU A 132 -25.07 5.38 6.35
N MET A 133 -24.11 4.52 5.97
CA MET A 133 -22.87 5.05 5.41
C MET A 133 -22.91 5.20 3.88
N ILE A 134 -23.42 4.19 3.16
CA ILE A 134 -23.64 4.23 1.70
C ILE A 134 -25.15 4.11 1.45
N ILE A 135 -25.75 5.22 1.02
CA ILE A 135 -27.20 5.38 0.88
C ILE A 135 -27.74 4.48 -0.24
N ASN A 136 -26.99 4.35 -1.33
CA ASN A 136 -27.39 3.59 -2.51
C ASN A 136 -26.82 2.16 -2.53
N TRP A 137 -26.58 1.55 -1.37
CA TRP A 137 -25.97 0.21 -1.28
C TRP A 137 -26.66 -0.84 -2.17
N LYS A 138 -28.00 -0.86 -2.20
CA LYS A 138 -28.76 -1.79 -3.05
C LYS A 138 -28.58 -1.52 -4.55
N GLU A 139 -28.37 -0.26 -4.95
CA GLU A 139 -28.06 0.07 -6.35
C GLU A 139 -26.68 -0.45 -6.72
N LEU A 140 -25.70 -0.35 -5.81
CA LEU A 140 -24.36 -0.89 -6.02
C LEU A 140 -24.39 -2.41 -6.15
N GLU A 141 -25.04 -3.12 -5.21
CA GLU A 141 -25.19 -4.58 -5.26
C GLU A 141 -25.88 -5.04 -6.55
N ALA A 142 -26.88 -4.30 -7.05
CA ALA A 142 -27.57 -4.62 -8.29
C ALA A 142 -26.76 -4.32 -9.56
N ALA A 143 -25.82 -3.37 -9.49
CA ALA A 143 -24.95 -2.99 -10.59
C ALA A 143 -23.68 -3.86 -10.70
N THR A 144 -23.38 -4.65 -9.66
CA THR A 144 -22.23 -5.56 -9.63
C THR A 144 -22.69 -7.00 -9.81
N ASP A 145 -22.05 -7.75 -10.71
CA ASP A 145 -22.34 -9.19 -10.92
C ASP A 145 -21.94 -10.09 -9.74
N LYS A 146 -21.23 -9.53 -8.76
CA LYS A 146 -20.65 -10.25 -7.63
C LYS A 146 -21.23 -9.75 -6.31
N ASP A 147 -21.17 -10.60 -5.28
CA ASP A 147 -21.54 -10.19 -3.94
C ASP A 147 -20.51 -9.18 -3.39
N LEU A 148 -20.90 -7.91 -3.36
CA LEU A 148 -20.06 -6.80 -2.90
C LEU A 148 -19.59 -6.99 -1.45
N ARG A 149 -20.37 -7.65 -0.59
CA ARG A 149 -19.98 -7.91 0.80
C ARG A 149 -18.88 -8.96 0.86
N GLU A 150 -18.98 -10.01 0.05
CA GLU A 150 -17.94 -11.02 -0.07
C GLU A 150 -16.64 -10.43 -0.63
N GLU A 151 -16.72 -9.53 -1.62
CA GLU A 151 -15.57 -8.83 -2.16
C GLU A 151 -14.88 -7.95 -1.10
N ILE A 152 -15.65 -7.14 -0.36
CA ILE A 152 -15.13 -6.33 0.76
C ILE A 152 -14.46 -7.23 1.80
N LEU A 153 -15.11 -8.34 2.20
CA LEU A 153 -14.56 -9.25 3.18
C LEU A 153 -13.25 -9.90 2.71
N SER A 154 -13.19 -10.29 1.44
CA SER A 154 -11.99 -10.86 0.81
C SER A 154 -10.83 -9.86 0.81
N VAL A 155 -11.07 -8.63 0.36
CA VAL A 155 -10.09 -7.55 0.35
C VAL A 155 -9.64 -7.19 1.77
N TYR A 156 -10.58 -7.03 2.70
CA TYR A 156 -10.28 -6.75 4.11
C TYR A 156 -9.34 -7.81 4.71
N LYS A 157 -9.63 -9.10 4.51
CA LYS A 157 -8.78 -10.21 4.99
C LYS A 157 -7.38 -10.15 4.36
N LYS A 158 -7.29 -9.90 3.05
CA LYS A 158 -6.01 -9.80 2.34
C LYS A 158 -5.17 -8.63 2.86
N ILE A 159 -5.78 -7.45 3.04
CA ILE A 159 -5.14 -6.29 3.67
C ILE A 159 -4.65 -6.65 5.07
N TYR A 160 -5.49 -7.27 5.90
CA TYR A 160 -5.14 -7.65 7.26
C TYR A 160 -3.92 -8.58 7.32
N TYR A 161 -3.93 -9.67 6.55
CA TYR A 161 -2.79 -10.61 6.52
C TYR A 161 -1.53 -9.97 5.97
N PHE A 162 -1.67 -9.10 4.96
CA PHE A 162 -0.52 -8.40 4.40
C PHE A 162 0.09 -7.41 5.39
N VAL A 163 -0.72 -6.66 6.12
CA VAL A 163 -0.25 -5.79 7.21
C VAL A 163 0.47 -6.59 8.29
N GLN A 164 -0.04 -7.77 8.67
CA GLN A 164 0.66 -8.65 9.63
C GLN A 164 2.03 -9.09 9.10
N LEU A 165 2.12 -9.44 7.82
CA LEU A 165 3.39 -9.78 7.17
C LEU A 165 4.36 -8.60 7.22
N LEU A 166 3.92 -7.39 6.86
CA LEU A 166 4.78 -6.20 6.92
C LEU A 166 5.24 -5.92 8.36
N GLN A 167 4.33 -5.99 9.33
CA GLN A 167 4.68 -5.80 10.75
C GLN A 167 5.68 -6.82 11.26
N PHE A 168 5.65 -8.07 10.78
CA PHE A 168 6.65 -9.08 11.13
C PHE A 168 8.06 -8.64 10.71
N PHE A 169 8.20 -8.00 9.56
CA PHE A 169 9.49 -7.50 9.09
C PHE A 169 9.94 -6.20 9.77
N VAL A 170 9.01 -5.33 10.17
CA VAL A 170 9.30 -4.06 10.84
C VAL A 170 9.57 -4.23 12.35
N LYS A 171 8.99 -5.25 12.99
CA LYS A 171 9.15 -5.52 14.44
C LYS A 171 10.45 -6.22 14.83
N LYS A 172 11.36 -6.52 13.90
CA LYS A 172 12.71 -7.01 14.26
C LYS A 172 13.53 -5.86 14.84
N LYS A 173 13.51 -5.75 16.17
CA LYS A 173 14.56 -5.14 17.00
C LYS A 173 15.36 -6.25 17.66
#